data_AF-A0A1B6E9N0-F1
#
_entry.id   AF-A0A1B6E9N0-F1
#
_cell.length_a   1.000
_cell.length_b   1.000
_cell.length_c   1.000
_cell.angle_alpha   90.00
_cell.angle_beta   90.00
_cell.angle_gamma   90.00
#
_symmetry.space_group_name_H-M   'P 1'
#
loop_
_entity.id
_entity.type
_entity.pdbx_description
1 polymer ?
#
loop_
_entity_poly.entity_id
_entity_poly.type
_entity_poly.pdbx_seq_one_letter_code
_entity_poly.pdbx_strand_id
1 'polypeptide(L)'
;IKVEPLAQKELWREIEILTNLHDKPNFCKVAGFGKNSDFRYLAMDLLGDNLNSLRKKTPNGHFSLCTTLRIGLQALKCLKDLHNRGYIHRDVKPSNFAIGRTLDTRRNINLLDFGISRRFKATTGKLIRPRVEPGFAGTYLYCSLRAHKNLELSRADDLMSLFFMLLELRNGFLPWIMCSSPN
;
A
#
# COMPACT_ATOMS: atom_id res chain seq x y z
N ILE A 1 -3.20 5.90 -16.49
CA ILE A 1 -2.58 7.20 -16.13
C ILE A 1 -3.29 7.70 -14.89
N LYS A 2 -2.55 8.00 -13.82
CA LYS A 2 -3.07 8.64 -12.61
C LYS A 2 -2.90 10.16 -12.76
N VAL A 3 -3.92 10.94 -12.42
CA VAL A 3 -3.94 12.40 -12.57
C VAL A 3 -4.39 13.01 -11.24
N GLU A 4 -3.65 14.01 -10.76
CA GLU A 4 -3.96 14.75 -9.53
C GLU A 4 -3.86 16.28 -9.75
N PRO A 5 -4.71 17.10 -9.12
CA PRO A 5 -4.59 18.56 -9.17
C PRO A 5 -3.23 19.07 -8.64
N LEU A 6 -2.77 20.23 -9.10
CA LEU A 6 -1.49 20.81 -8.63
C LEU A 6 -1.43 21.08 -7.12
N ALA A 7 -2.57 21.25 -6.44
CA ALA A 7 -2.63 21.43 -5.00
C ALA A 7 -2.21 20.17 -4.21
N GLN A 8 -2.43 18.97 -4.76
CA GLN A 8 -2.08 17.71 -4.12
C GLN A 8 -0.61 17.37 -4.34
N LYS A 9 0.15 17.19 -3.26
CA LYS A 9 1.59 16.89 -3.32
C LYS A 9 1.89 15.38 -3.34
N GLU A 10 0.86 14.55 -3.29
CA GLU A 10 0.96 13.11 -3.06
C GLU A 10 1.51 12.38 -4.29
N LEU A 11 1.09 12.76 -5.51
CA LEU A 11 1.61 12.15 -6.74
C LEU A 11 3.13 12.26 -6.89
N TRP A 12 3.75 13.38 -6.51
CA TRP A 12 5.20 13.52 -6.60
C TRP A 12 5.95 12.57 -5.69
N ARG A 13 5.40 12.32 -4.49
CA ARG A 13 5.95 11.34 -3.55
C ARG A 13 5.83 9.94 -4.13
N GLU A 14 4.70 9.63 -4.74
CA GLU A 14 4.49 8.34 -5.41
C GLU A 14 5.45 8.14 -6.58
N ILE A 15 5.67 9.17 -7.41
CA ILE A 15 6.68 9.16 -8.47
C ILE A 15 8.07 8.88 -7.87
N GLU A 16 8.48 9.62 -6.84
CA GLU A 16 9.78 9.43 -6.18
C GLU A 16 9.97 7.98 -5.68
N ILE A 17 8.95 7.45 -4.99
CA ILE A 17 9.02 6.10 -4.42
C ILE A 17 9.10 5.04 -5.52
N LEU A 18 8.24 5.13 -6.54
CA LEU A 18 8.24 4.18 -7.66
C LEU A 18 9.56 4.22 -8.45
N THR A 19 10.12 5.41 -8.69
CA THR A 19 11.44 5.54 -9.33
C THR A 19 12.54 4.90 -8.46
N ASN A 20 12.46 5.02 -7.14
CA ASN A 20 13.41 4.37 -6.22
C ASN A 20 13.24 2.84 -6.13
N LEU A 21 12.13 2.29 -6.62
CA LEU A 21 11.80 0.86 -6.58
C LEU A 21 11.82 0.20 -7.97
N HIS A 22 12.30 0.89 -9.00
CA HIS A 22 12.30 0.39 -10.39
C HIS A 22 13.04 -0.95 -10.59
N ASP A 23 14.00 -1.26 -9.71
CA ASP A 23 14.80 -2.50 -9.72
C ASP A 23 14.14 -3.64 -8.92
N LYS A 24 13.00 -3.39 -8.28
CA LYS A 24 12.31 -4.37 -7.43
C LYS A 24 11.13 -4.99 -8.17
N PRO A 25 10.89 -6.31 -7.98
CA PRO A 25 9.68 -6.93 -8.47
C PRO A 25 8.48 -6.43 -7.67
N ASN A 26 7.26 -6.68 -8.17
CA ASN A 26 6.01 -6.39 -7.44
C ASN A 26 5.72 -4.89 -7.23
N PHE A 27 6.32 -4.02 -8.06
CA PHE A 27 6.03 -2.59 -8.15
C PHE A 27 5.80 -2.21 -9.62
N CYS A 28 4.88 -1.27 -9.87
CA CYS A 28 4.63 -0.79 -11.22
C CYS A 28 5.85 -0.04 -11.77
N LYS A 29 6.20 -0.30 -13.02
CA LYS A 29 7.20 0.49 -13.74
C LYS A 29 6.58 1.82 -14.17
N VAL A 30 7.35 2.89 -13.98
CA VAL A 30 6.98 4.23 -14.44
C VAL A 30 7.26 4.33 -15.93
N ALA A 31 6.22 4.59 -16.72
CA ALA A 31 6.34 4.83 -18.16
C ALA A 31 6.60 6.31 -18.47
N GLY A 32 6.13 7.23 -17.61
CA GLY A 32 6.38 8.66 -17.73
C GLY A 32 5.58 9.45 -16.70
N PHE A 33 5.99 10.68 -16.43
CA PHE A 33 5.27 11.57 -15.52
C PHE A 33 5.52 13.02 -15.93
N GLY A 34 4.67 13.93 -15.48
CA GLY A 34 4.79 15.34 -15.79
C GLY A 34 3.75 16.20 -15.10
N LYS A 35 3.71 17.47 -15.48
CA LYS A 35 2.72 18.44 -15.03
C LYS A 35 2.41 19.43 -16.15
N ASN A 36 1.20 19.97 -16.15
CA ASN A 36 0.84 21.18 -16.90
C ASN A 36 0.34 22.26 -15.92
N SER A 37 -0.36 23.28 -16.41
CA SER A 37 -0.94 24.35 -15.58
C SER A 37 -2.03 23.88 -14.61
N ASP A 38 -2.65 22.72 -14.87
CA ASP A 38 -3.89 22.32 -14.21
C ASP A 38 -3.67 21.09 -13.32
N PHE A 39 -2.84 20.15 -13.75
CA PHE A 39 -2.65 18.87 -13.10
C PHE A 39 -1.23 18.29 -13.23
N ARG A 40 -0.99 17.27 -12.41
CA ARG A 40 0.16 16.35 -12.51
C ARG A 40 -0.33 15.00 -12.99
N TYR A 41 0.51 14.28 -13.71
CA TYR A 41 0.17 12.94 -14.17
C TYR A 41 1.32 11.97 -13.97
N LEU A 42 0.96 10.71 -13.80
CA LEU A 42 1.85 9.55 -13.74
C LEU A 42 1.28 8.45 -14.64
N ALA A 43 2.05 8.07 -15.65
CA ALA A 43 1.84 6.88 -16.46
C ALA A 43 2.73 5.75 -15.92
N MET A 44 2.12 4.61 -15.63
CA MET A 44 2.78 3.41 -15.11
C MET A 44 2.06 2.16 -15.61
N ASP A 45 2.63 0.99 -15.32
CA ASP A 45 2.04 -0.31 -15.66
C ASP A 45 0.55 -0.39 -15.28
N LEU A 46 -0.27 -0.84 -16.22
CA LEU A 46 -1.66 -1.19 -15.95
C LEU A 46 -1.72 -2.62 -15.40
N LEU A 47 -2.38 -2.79 -14.26
CA LEU A 47 -2.56 -4.09 -13.59
C LEU A 47 -3.98 -4.63 -13.77
N GLY A 48 -4.20 -5.85 -13.26
CA GLY A 48 -5.51 -6.48 -13.17
C GLY A 48 -6.27 -6.07 -11.91
N ASP A 49 -7.18 -6.93 -11.48
CA ASP A 49 -7.98 -6.69 -10.28
C ASP A 49 -7.12 -6.59 -9.01
N ASN A 50 -7.56 -5.74 -8.08
CA ASN A 50 -7.04 -5.72 -6.73
C ASN A 50 -7.57 -6.88 -5.87
N LEU A 51 -6.90 -7.17 -4.74
CA LEU A 51 -7.26 -8.29 -3.89
C LEU A 51 -8.65 -8.14 -3.25
N ASN A 52 -9.12 -6.91 -3.00
CA ASN A 52 -10.48 -6.67 -2.49
C ASN A 52 -11.53 -7.12 -3.53
N SER A 53 -11.35 -6.69 -4.78
CA SER A 53 -12.22 -7.07 -5.90
C SER A 53 -12.20 -8.59 -6.14
N LEU A 54 -11.01 -9.20 -6.13
CA LEU A 54 -10.88 -10.65 -6.29
C LEU A 54 -11.55 -11.42 -5.15
N ARG A 55 -11.40 -10.97 -3.91
CA ARG A 55 -12.05 -11.58 -2.74
C ARG A 55 -13.57 -11.55 -2.87
N LYS A 56 -14.14 -10.41 -3.25
CA LYS A 56 -15.60 -10.25 -3.46
C LYS A 56 -16.16 -11.14 -4.57
N LYS A 57 -15.33 -11.56 -5.54
CA LYS A 57 -15.71 -12.50 -6.61
C LYS A 57 -15.69 -13.97 -6.16
N THR A 58 -15.17 -14.28 -4.98
CA THR A 58 -15.21 -15.66 -4.46
C THR A 58 -16.59 -15.99 -3.91
N PRO A 59 -17.06 -17.25 -4.00
CA PRO A 59 -18.40 -17.63 -3.56
C PRO A 59 -18.74 -17.24 -2.10
N ASN A 60 -17.75 -17.31 -1.22
CA ASN A 60 -17.92 -17.07 0.21
C ASN A 60 -17.33 -15.73 0.68
N GLY A 61 -16.88 -14.87 -0.24
CA GLY A 61 -16.26 -13.59 0.10
C GLY A 61 -14.92 -13.69 0.84
N HIS A 62 -14.22 -14.83 0.74
CA HIS A 62 -12.91 -15.06 1.34
C HIS A 62 -12.05 -16.02 0.49
N PHE A 63 -10.74 -15.97 0.69
CA PHE A 63 -9.80 -16.88 0.04
C PHE A 63 -9.57 -18.18 0.82
N SER A 64 -9.06 -19.19 0.12
CA SER A 64 -8.52 -20.40 0.77
C SER A 64 -7.23 -20.07 1.54
N LEU A 65 -6.91 -20.86 2.57
CA LEU A 65 -5.70 -20.67 3.37
C LEU A 65 -4.43 -20.63 2.49
N CYS A 66 -4.31 -21.55 1.54
CA CYS A 66 -3.16 -21.60 0.61
C CYS A 66 -3.04 -20.33 -0.25
N THR A 67 -4.17 -19.70 -0.63
CA THR A 67 -4.16 -18.44 -1.38
C THR A 67 -3.77 -17.28 -0.47
N THR A 68 -4.37 -17.19 0.73
CA THR A 68 -4.02 -16.17 1.72
C THR A 68 -2.54 -16.20 2.09
N LEU A 69 -1.96 -17.37 2.34
CA LEU A 69 -0.54 -17.50 2.69
C LEU A 69 0.39 -17.10 1.54
N ARG A 70 0.07 -17.48 0.29
CA ARG A 70 0.85 -17.06 -0.89
C ARG A 70 0.80 -15.55 -1.11
N ILE A 71 -0.37 -14.94 -0.90
CA ILE A 71 -0.53 -13.48 -0.91
C ILE A 71 0.34 -12.86 0.19
N GLY A 72 0.23 -13.36 1.42
CA GLY A 72 0.99 -12.86 2.57
C GLY A 72 2.49 -12.88 2.35
N LEU A 73 3.02 -13.95 1.76
CA LEU A 73 4.43 -14.07 1.45
C LEU A 73 4.89 -13.00 0.44
N GLN A 74 4.13 -12.79 -0.64
CA GLN A 74 4.46 -11.75 -1.63
C GLN A 74 4.32 -10.35 -1.05
N ALA A 75 3.26 -10.08 -0.27
CA ALA A 75 3.01 -8.78 0.34
C ALA A 75 4.11 -8.43 1.36
N LEU A 76 4.52 -9.39 2.17
CA LEU A 76 5.64 -9.24 3.11
C LEU A 76 6.94 -8.90 2.38
N LYS A 77 7.21 -9.53 1.23
CA LYS A 77 8.38 -9.23 0.39
C LYS A 77 8.33 -7.80 -0.16
N CYS A 78 7.16 -7.35 -0.64
CA CYS A 78 6.96 -5.96 -1.09
C CYS A 78 7.26 -4.96 0.03
N LEU A 79 6.70 -5.18 1.22
CA LEU A 79 6.93 -4.30 2.38
C LEU A 79 8.41 -4.30 2.78
N LYS A 80 9.07 -5.46 2.78
CA LYS A 80 10.51 -5.55 3.03
C LYS A 80 11.31 -4.72 2.03
N ASP A 81 11.00 -4.80 0.74
CA ASP A 81 11.71 -4.04 -0.31
C ASP A 81 11.48 -2.52 -0.17
N LEU A 82 10.23 -2.10 0.11
CA LEU A 82 9.89 -0.70 0.41
C LEU A 82 10.63 -0.18 1.65
N HIS A 83 10.63 -0.95 2.74
CA HIS A 83 11.29 -0.61 4.00
C HIS A 83 12.81 -0.53 3.83
N ASN A 84 13.40 -1.39 3.02
CA ASN A 84 14.82 -1.35 2.70
C ASN A 84 15.22 -0.06 1.97
N ARG A 85 14.36 0.43 1.06
CA ARG A 85 14.48 1.75 0.41
C ARG A 85 14.20 2.94 1.34
N GLY A 86 13.83 2.70 2.60
CA GLY A 86 13.71 3.72 3.63
C GLY A 86 12.33 4.37 3.73
N TYR A 87 11.31 3.74 3.15
CA TYR A 87 9.93 4.20 3.19
C TYR A 87 9.04 3.25 4.00
N ILE A 88 7.96 3.78 4.56
CA ILE A 88 6.82 3.04 5.12
C ILE A 88 5.57 3.34 4.28
N HIS A 89 4.70 2.35 4.12
CA HIS A 89 3.53 2.47 3.26
C HIS A 89 2.40 3.27 3.92
N ARG A 90 2.11 2.98 5.19
CA ARG A 90 1.06 3.56 6.04
C ARG A 90 -0.39 3.25 5.64
N ASP A 91 -0.64 2.62 4.48
CA ASP A 91 -1.99 2.22 4.04
C ASP A 91 -2.03 0.81 3.44
N VAL A 92 -1.54 -0.19 4.17
CA VAL A 92 -1.53 -1.59 3.70
C VAL A 92 -2.95 -2.16 3.83
N LYS A 93 -3.57 -2.50 2.69
CA LYS A 93 -4.95 -3.03 2.61
C LYS A 93 -5.18 -3.79 1.30
N PRO A 94 -6.21 -4.65 1.18
CA PRO A 94 -6.41 -5.47 -0.01
C PRO A 94 -6.55 -4.69 -1.32
N SER A 95 -7.14 -3.48 -1.30
CA SER A 95 -7.31 -2.67 -2.51
C SER A 95 -6.00 -2.10 -3.05
N ASN A 96 -4.95 -2.03 -2.21
CA ASN A 96 -3.63 -1.50 -2.58
C ASN A 96 -2.68 -2.61 -3.04
N PHE A 97 -3.19 -3.83 -3.24
CA PHE A 97 -2.47 -4.91 -3.92
C PHE A 97 -3.26 -5.37 -5.14
N ALA A 98 -2.63 -5.43 -6.30
CA ALA A 98 -3.27 -5.93 -7.52
C ALA A 98 -2.43 -6.96 -8.28
N ILE A 99 -3.11 -7.88 -8.94
CA ILE A 99 -2.45 -8.91 -9.74
C ILE A 99 -1.95 -8.34 -11.08
N GLY A 100 -0.95 -8.97 -11.67
CA GLY A 100 -0.59 -8.69 -13.07
C GLY A 100 -1.74 -9.00 -14.04
N ARG A 101 -1.75 -8.31 -15.19
CA ARG A 101 -2.83 -8.45 -16.19
C ARG A 101 -2.54 -9.47 -17.31
N THR A 102 -1.31 -9.97 -17.41
CA THR A 102 -0.90 -10.93 -18.44
C THR A 102 -0.90 -12.36 -17.90
N LEU A 103 -0.88 -13.37 -18.78
CA LEU A 103 -0.83 -14.77 -18.36
C LEU A 103 0.40 -15.09 -17.49
N ASP A 104 1.53 -14.43 -17.74
CA ASP A 104 2.77 -14.61 -16.99
C ASP A 104 2.78 -13.88 -15.64
N THR A 105 2.08 -12.75 -15.56
CA THR A 105 2.12 -11.85 -14.38
C THR A 105 0.92 -12.00 -13.45
N ARG A 106 -0.17 -12.67 -13.87
CA ARG A 106 -1.42 -12.83 -13.08
C ARG A 106 -1.27 -13.59 -11.76
N ARG A 107 -0.14 -14.24 -11.52
CA ARG A 107 0.20 -14.92 -10.26
C ARG A 107 1.00 -14.04 -9.29
N ASN A 108 1.43 -12.86 -9.73
CA ASN A 108 2.19 -11.90 -8.95
C ASN A 108 1.28 -10.77 -8.49
N ILE A 109 1.37 -10.39 -7.21
CA ILE A 109 0.72 -9.18 -6.70
C ILE A 109 1.69 -8.01 -6.76
N ASN A 110 1.20 -6.79 -6.90
CA ASN A 110 2.00 -5.58 -6.87
C ASN A 110 1.43 -4.62 -5.83
N LEU A 111 2.30 -3.96 -5.06
CA LEU A 111 1.91 -2.93 -4.10
C LEU A 111 1.67 -1.61 -4.83
N LEU A 112 0.56 -0.95 -4.48
CA LEU A 112 0.05 0.25 -5.11
C LEU A 112 -0.21 1.36 -4.09
N ASP A 113 -0.35 2.57 -4.61
CA ASP A 113 -0.79 3.77 -3.89
C ASP A 113 0.16 4.20 -2.77
N PHE A 114 1.20 4.92 -3.19
CA PHE A 114 2.19 5.50 -2.29
C PHE A 114 1.83 6.92 -1.84
N GLY A 115 0.60 7.38 -2.12
CA GLY A 115 0.15 8.75 -1.88
C GLY A 115 0.39 9.21 -0.45
N ILE A 116 0.10 8.33 0.52
CA ILE A 116 0.36 8.60 1.95
C ILE A 116 1.60 7.89 2.50
N SER A 117 2.46 7.30 1.68
CA SER A 117 3.72 6.74 2.16
C SER A 117 4.62 7.81 2.79
N ARG A 118 5.63 7.40 3.56
CA ARG A 118 6.53 8.34 4.24
C ARG A 118 7.94 7.78 4.33
N ARG A 119 8.93 8.64 4.17
CA ARG A 119 10.33 8.30 4.44
C ARG A 119 10.59 8.25 5.94
N PHE A 120 11.19 7.16 6.42
CA PHE A 120 11.59 7.00 7.83
C PHE A 120 13.13 6.91 7.99
N LYS A 121 13.86 6.72 6.89
CA LYS A 121 15.32 6.61 6.86
C LYS A 121 15.90 7.51 5.77
N ALA A 122 16.85 8.37 6.13
CA ALA A 122 17.57 9.22 5.20
C ALA A 122 18.46 8.41 4.25
N THR A 123 18.93 9.01 3.16
CA THR A 123 19.93 8.41 2.25
C THR A 123 21.21 8.01 2.99
N THR A 124 21.57 8.75 4.05
CA THR A 124 22.72 8.48 4.93
C THR A 124 22.51 7.28 5.86
N GLY A 125 21.34 6.63 5.83
CA GLY A 125 20.99 5.52 6.70
C GLY A 125 20.48 5.95 8.09
N LYS A 126 20.60 7.23 8.45
CA LYS A 126 20.08 7.75 9.73
C LYS A 126 18.55 7.74 9.74
N LEU A 127 17.97 7.34 10.88
CA LEU A 127 16.52 7.41 11.09
C LEU A 127 16.08 8.88 11.17
N ILE A 128 14.96 9.18 10.52
CA ILE A 128 14.31 10.49 10.59
C ILE A 128 13.57 10.58 11.92
N ARG A 129 13.72 11.72 12.61
CA ARG A 129 13.07 11.95 13.90
C ARG A 129 11.54 11.85 13.76
N PRO A 130 10.86 11.13 14.67
CA PRO A 130 9.40 11.11 14.71
C PRO A 130 8.82 12.51 14.90
N ARG A 131 7.70 12.82 14.22
CA ARG A 131 6.93 14.03 14.50
C ARG A 131 6.22 13.90 15.84
N VAL A 132 6.04 15.03 16.51
CA VAL A 132 5.25 15.14 17.74
C VAL A 132 3.77 14.93 17.42
N GLU A 133 3.27 15.56 16.36
CA GLU A 133 1.86 15.50 15.94
C GLU A 133 1.75 15.05 14.48
N PRO A 134 1.85 13.74 14.21
CA PRO A 134 1.85 13.23 12.85
C PRO A 134 0.46 13.17 12.19
N GLY A 135 -0.61 13.23 12.99
CA GLY A 135 -1.99 13.00 12.59
C GLY A 135 -2.27 11.54 12.22
N PHE A 136 -3.52 11.25 11.86
CA PHE A 136 -3.94 9.94 11.39
C PHE A 136 -3.41 9.67 9.96
N ALA A 137 -3.06 8.42 9.68
CA ALA A 137 -2.75 7.95 8.33
C ALA A 137 -3.18 6.50 8.17
N GLY A 138 -3.78 6.19 7.02
CA GLY A 138 -4.18 4.84 6.63
C GLY A 138 -5.69 4.66 6.61
N THR A 139 -6.13 3.41 6.55
CA THR A 139 -7.53 3.01 6.55
C THR A 139 -7.89 2.43 7.91
N TYR A 140 -8.91 2.97 8.58
CA TYR A 140 -9.31 2.59 9.95
C TYR A 140 -9.39 1.07 10.16
N LEU A 141 -9.98 0.34 9.21
CA LEU A 141 -10.17 -1.10 9.28
C LEU A 141 -8.87 -1.90 9.44
N TYR A 142 -7.75 -1.41 8.91
CA TYR A 142 -6.47 -2.12 8.88
C TYR A 142 -5.37 -1.41 9.67
N CYS A 143 -5.62 -0.21 10.21
CA CYS A 143 -4.57 0.57 10.84
C CYS A 143 -4.16 -0.01 12.21
N SER A 144 -2.94 0.27 12.64
CA SER A 144 -2.47 -0.17 13.95
C SER A 144 -3.06 0.69 15.07
N LEU A 145 -2.95 0.23 16.33
CA LEU A 145 -3.33 1.03 17.49
C LEU A 145 -2.52 2.35 17.58
N ARG A 146 -1.31 2.39 17.04
CA ARG A 146 -0.50 3.62 16.98
C ARG A 146 -1.10 4.64 16.03
N ALA A 147 -1.62 4.18 14.88
CA ALA A 147 -2.33 5.04 13.94
C ALA A 147 -3.59 5.64 14.57
N HIS A 148 -4.39 4.82 15.26
CA HIS A 148 -5.54 5.30 16.03
C HIS A 148 -5.18 6.36 17.08
N LYS A 149 -3.99 6.26 17.68
CA LYS A 149 -3.50 7.22 18.68
C LYS A 149 -2.76 8.42 18.08
N ASN A 150 -2.83 8.62 16.75
CA ASN A 150 -2.11 9.67 16.04
C ASN A 150 -0.61 9.70 16.37
N LEU A 151 0.02 8.52 16.55
CA LEU A 151 1.45 8.39 16.80
C LEU A 151 2.22 8.20 15.50
N GLU A 152 3.52 8.50 15.49
CA GLU A 152 4.33 8.36 14.28
C GLU A 152 4.45 6.88 13.92
N LEU A 153 4.06 6.56 12.69
CA LEU A 153 4.06 5.19 12.20
C LEU A 153 5.46 4.72 11.84
N SER A 154 5.64 3.41 11.92
CA SER A 154 6.88 2.70 11.71
C SER A 154 6.64 1.49 10.82
N ARG A 155 7.72 0.76 10.51
CA ARG A 155 7.66 -0.49 9.76
C ARG A 155 6.75 -1.53 10.42
N ALA A 156 6.68 -1.54 11.75
CA ALA A 156 5.83 -2.48 12.48
C ALA A 156 4.34 -2.23 12.23
N ASP A 157 3.97 -0.98 11.96
CA ASP A 157 2.57 -0.60 11.70
C ASP A 157 2.10 -1.14 10.35
N ASP A 158 2.95 -1.14 9.31
CA ASP A 158 2.65 -1.80 8.03
C ASP A 158 2.45 -3.33 8.21
N LEU A 159 3.21 -3.96 9.11
CA LEU A 159 3.09 -5.39 9.40
C LEU A 159 1.82 -5.72 10.19
N MET A 160 1.37 -4.84 11.09
CA MET A 160 0.08 -4.97 11.75
C MET A 160 -1.07 -4.88 10.74
N SER A 161 -0.99 -3.92 9.81
CA SER A 161 -1.97 -3.82 8.73
C SER A 161 -1.96 -5.02 7.80
N LEU A 162 -0.78 -5.58 7.49
CA LEU A 162 -0.67 -6.85 6.76
C LEU A 162 -1.35 -8.00 7.53
N PHE A 163 -1.16 -8.10 8.84
CA PHE A 163 -1.80 -9.12 9.65
C PHE A 163 -3.33 -9.03 9.60
N PHE A 164 -3.91 -7.85 9.80
CA PHE A 164 -5.36 -7.64 9.69
C PHE A 164 -5.88 -7.90 8.27
N MET A 165 -5.14 -7.48 7.25
CA MET A 165 -5.45 -7.81 5.86
C MET A 165 -5.54 -9.32 5.66
N LEU A 166 -4.58 -10.10 6.13
CA LEU A 166 -4.59 -11.56 5.98
C LEU A 166 -5.74 -12.24 6.74
N LEU A 167 -6.09 -11.74 7.92
CA LEU A 167 -7.26 -12.20 8.66
C LEU A 167 -8.55 -11.98 7.87
N GLU A 168 -8.75 -10.78 7.31
CA GLU A 168 -9.93 -10.49 6.48
C GLU A 168 -9.94 -11.35 5.22
N LEU A 169 -8.80 -11.49 4.54
CA LEU A 169 -8.70 -12.30 3.34
C LEU A 169 -9.06 -13.77 3.60
N ARG A 170 -8.80 -14.29 4.81
CA ARG A 170 -9.14 -15.67 5.19
C ARG A 170 -10.56 -15.82 5.73
N ASN A 171 -11.00 -14.92 6.59
CA ASN A 171 -12.26 -15.04 7.33
C ASN A 171 -13.44 -14.36 6.61
N GLY A 172 -13.15 -13.48 5.65
CA GLY A 172 -14.14 -12.68 4.93
C GLY A 172 -14.51 -11.36 5.61
N PHE A 173 -14.22 -11.22 6.91
CA PHE A 173 -14.52 -10.04 7.71
C PHE A 173 -13.48 -9.81 8.82
N LEU A 174 -13.50 -8.62 9.40
CA LEU A 174 -12.83 -8.29 10.65
C LEU A 174 -13.89 -7.96 11.72
N PRO A 175 -13.67 -8.32 13.00
CA PRO A 175 -14.68 -8.15 14.05
C PRO A 175 -15.18 -6.70 14.23
N TRP A 176 -14.33 -5.71 13.92
CA TRP A 176 -14.62 -4.28 14.07
C TRP A 176 -15.15 -3.62 12.78
N ILE A 177 -15.55 -4.37 11.75
CA ILE A 177 -16.05 -3.79 10.48
C ILE A 177 -17.31 -2.92 10.66
N MET A 178 -18.09 -3.18 11.70
CA MET A 178 -19.33 -2.45 12.03
C MET A 178 -19.10 -1.27 12.98
N CYS A 179 -17.88 -1.07 13.47
CA CYS A 179 -17.55 0.09 14.29
C CYS A 179 -17.40 1.32 13.38
N SER A 180 -18.31 2.28 13.52
CA SER A 180 -18.23 3.58 12.85
C SER A 180 -16.90 4.26 13.20
N SER A 181 -16.24 4.91 12.23
CA SER A 181 -15.11 5.80 12.51
C SER A 181 -15.52 6.79 13.60
N PRO A 182 -14.68 7.06 14.62
CA PRO A 182 -15.00 8.06 15.63
C PRO A 182 -15.24 9.40 14.91
N ASN A 183 -16.41 9.99 15.19
CA ASN A 183 -16.79 11.33 14.74
C ASN A 183 -15.79 12.38 15.22
#